data_AF-B0JEU0-F1
#
_entry.id   AF-B0JEU0-F1
#
_cell.length_a   1.000
_cell.length_b   1.000
_cell.length_c   1.000
_cell.angle_alpha   90.00
_cell.angle_beta   90.00
_cell.angle_gamma   90.00
#
_symmetry.space_group_name_H-M   'P 1'
#
loop_
_entity.id
_entity.type
_entity.pdbx_description
1 polymer ?
#
loop_
_entity_poly.entity_id
_entity_poly.type
_entity_poly.pdbx_seq_one_letter_code
_entity_poly.pdbx_strand_id
1 'polypeptide(L)'
;GMGGVGKTTLAQQAYNHERVKDYFHHKVWVCVSDNFNVERLTKEIIESLTRKRCDLNNFDTLQVVVKEDLTSKRFLLVLDDVWNEDSLK
;
A
#
# COMPACT_ATOMS: atom_id res chain seq x y z
N GLY A 1 8.41 9.38 -13.21
CA GLY A 1 9.87 9.61 -13.38
C GLY A 1 10.47 8.48 -14.21
N MET A 2 11.56 8.74 -14.93
CA MET A 2 12.18 7.80 -15.89
C MET A 2 12.33 6.37 -15.34
N GLY A 3 12.05 5.37 -16.16
CA GLY A 3 12.26 3.95 -15.81
C GLY A 3 13.73 3.70 -15.46
N GLY A 4 13.99 2.80 -14.50
CA GLY A 4 15.36 2.37 -14.17
C GLY A 4 16.22 3.35 -13.35
N VAL A 5 15.73 4.55 -13.01
CA VAL A 5 16.53 5.54 -12.22
C VAL A 5 16.66 5.21 -10.72
N GLY A 6 16.15 4.07 -10.26
CA GLY A 6 16.27 3.63 -8.86
C GLY A 6 15.22 4.19 -7.89
N LYS A 7 14.05 4.64 -8.38
CA LYS A 7 12.95 5.18 -7.56
C LYS A 7 12.50 4.20 -6.48
N THR A 8 12.16 2.97 -6.90
CA THR A 8 11.76 1.88 -6.01
C THR A 8 12.86 1.57 -5.01
N THR A 9 14.13 1.54 -5.44
CA THR A 9 15.28 1.31 -4.56
C THR A 9 15.39 2.36 -3.47
N LEU A 10 15.29 3.64 -3.83
CA LEU A 10 15.36 4.73 -2.86
C LEU A 10 14.19 4.69 -1.87
N ALA A 11 12.98 4.44 -2.37
CA ALA A 11 11.80 4.31 -1.52
C ALA A 11 11.93 3.10 -0.57
N GLN A 12 12.49 1.97 -1.01
CA GLN A 12 12.75 0.81 -0.15
C GLN A 12 13.78 1.12 0.94
N GLN A 13 14.82 1.89 0.63
CA GLN A 13 15.79 2.33 1.64
C GLN A 13 15.13 3.23 2.70
N ALA A 14 14.30 4.19 2.28
CA ALA A 14 13.57 5.05 3.20
C ALA A 14 12.56 4.25 4.05
N TYR A 15 11.78 3.36 3.42
CA TYR A 15 10.80 2.51 4.09
C TYR A 15 11.43 1.63 5.17
N ASN A 16 12.62 1.09 4.92
CA ASN A 16 13.32 0.19 5.83
C ASN A 16 14.20 0.90 6.86
N HIS A 17 14.35 2.23 6.77
CA HIS A 17 15.14 3.02 7.70
C HIS A 17 14.55 2.94 9.12
N GLU A 18 15.42 2.80 10.13
CA GLU A 18 15.04 2.69 11.55
C GLU A 18 14.10 3.81 12.01
N ARG A 19 14.47 5.08 11.77
CA ARG A 19 13.59 6.23 12.03
C ARG A 19 12.16 6.08 11.48
N VAL A 20 11.99 5.47 10.30
CA VAL A 20 10.67 5.23 9.71
C VAL A 20 9.98 4.05 10.40
N LYS A 21 10.72 2.99 10.74
CA LYS A 21 10.20 1.86 11.53
C LYS A 21 9.71 2.30 12.91
N ASP A 22 10.44 3.19 13.58
CA ASP A 22 10.13 3.63 14.94
C ASP A 22 9.01 4.67 14.98
N TYR A 23 8.83 5.44 13.91
CA TYR A 23 7.87 6.54 13.87
C TYR A 23 6.46 6.12 13.48
N PHE A 24 6.32 5.09 12.64
CA PHE A 24 5.05 4.59 12.12
C PHE A 24 4.67 3.26 12.77
N HIS A 25 3.44 3.19 13.31
CA HIS A 25 2.90 1.97 13.92
C HIS A 25 2.69 0.88 12.86
N HIS A 26 2.21 1.31 11.69
CA HIS A 26 1.94 0.45 10.54
C HIS A 26 2.65 0.97 9.33
N LYS A 27 3.21 0.04 8.55
CA LYS A 27 3.79 0.33 7.25
C LYS A 27 3.32 -0.72 6.28
N VAL A 28 2.81 -0.25 5.16
CA VAL A 28 2.26 -1.09 4.10
C VAL A 28 2.90 -0.66 2.79
N TRP A 29 3.37 -1.63 2.02
CA TRP A 29 3.91 -1.42 0.68
C TRP A 29 3.14 -2.30 -0.27
N VAL A 30 2.46 -1.69 -1.24
CA VAL A 30 1.67 -2.38 -2.26
C VAL A 30 2.22 -2.04 -3.62
N CYS A 31 2.43 -3.07 -4.46
CA CYS A 31 2.79 -2.90 -5.85
C CYS A 31 1.52 -2.83 -6.69
N VAL A 32 1.29 -1.71 -7.38
CA VAL A 32 0.08 -1.49 -8.15
C VAL A 32 0.15 -2.22 -9.49
N SER A 33 1.18 -1.98 -10.31
CA SER A 33 1.43 -2.63 -11.61
C SER A 33 0.22 -2.62 -12.58
N ASP A 34 0.39 -3.24 -13.76
CA ASP A 34 -0.56 -3.16 -14.89
C ASP A 34 -1.97 -3.69 -14.59
N ASN A 35 -2.15 -4.52 -13.55
CA ASN A 35 -3.47 -5.05 -13.18
C ASN A 35 -4.02 -4.30 -11.95
N PHE A 36 -4.35 -3.02 -12.14
CA PHE A 36 -4.95 -2.17 -11.12
C PHE A 36 -6.34 -2.71 -10.73
N ASN A 37 -6.44 -3.28 -9.53
CA ASN A 37 -7.69 -3.75 -8.96
C ASN A 37 -7.80 -3.27 -7.51
N VAL A 38 -8.66 -2.27 -7.28
CA VAL A 38 -8.81 -1.63 -5.97
C VAL A 38 -9.20 -2.63 -4.88
N GLU A 39 -10.04 -3.61 -5.19
CA GLU A 39 -10.46 -4.64 -4.22
C GLU A 39 -9.27 -5.51 -3.81
N ARG A 40 -8.48 -5.99 -4.79
CA ARG A 40 -7.26 -6.77 -4.55
C ARG A 40 -6.27 -5.98 -3.70
N LEU A 41 -5.98 -4.74 -4.09
CA LEU A 41 -5.04 -3.87 -3.37
C LEU A 41 -5.53 -3.60 -1.94
N THR A 42 -6.83 -3.43 -1.74
CA THR A 42 -7.41 -3.23 -0.40
C THR A 42 -7.26 -4.49 0.47
N LYS A 43 -7.44 -5.70 -0.10
CA LYS A 43 -7.15 -6.96 0.61
C LYS A 43 -5.69 -7.03 1.01
N GLU A 44 -4.76 -6.76 0.08
CA GLU A 44 -3.31 -6.75 0.37
C GLU A 44 -2.94 -5.79 1.51
N ILE A 45 -3.59 -4.62 1.58
CA ILE A 45 -3.43 -3.68 2.70
C ILE A 45 -3.89 -4.32 4.01
N ILE A 46 -5.09 -4.91 4.05
CA ILE A 46 -5.62 -5.56 5.26
C ILE A 46 -4.71 -6.71 5.70
N GLU A 47 -4.24 -7.52 4.77
CA GLU A 47 -3.34 -8.64 5.07
C GLU A 47 -1.99 -8.14 5.61
N SER A 48 -1.49 -7.01 5.11
CA SER A 48 -0.28 -6.36 5.62
C SER A 48 -0.47 -5.80 7.03
N LEU A 49 -1.61 -5.17 7.31
CA LEU A 49 -1.94 -4.59 8.61
C LEU A 49 -2.17 -5.64 9.70
N THR A 50 -2.90 -6.69 9.35
CA THR A 50 -3.35 -7.72 10.31
C THR A 50 -2.40 -8.92 10.38
N ARG A 51 -1.53 -9.10 9.37
CA ARG A 51 -0.70 -10.30 9.15
C ARG A 51 -1.52 -11.58 9.04
N LYS A 52 -2.76 -11.47 8.57
CA LYS A 52 -3.71 -12.58 8.38
C LYS A 52 -4.31 -12.48 6.98
N ARG A 53 -4.69 -13.63 6.41
CA ARG A 53 -5.40 -13.66 5.13
C ARG A 53 -6.74 -12.94 5.22
N CYS A 54 -7.11 -12.21 4.17
CA CYS A 54 -8.38 -11.52 4.06
C CYS A 54 -9.35 -12.33 3.18
N ASP A 55 -10.37 -12.93 3.79
CA ASP A 55 -11.40 -13.72 3.09
C ASP A 55 -12.66 -12.89 2.76
N LEU A 56 -12.61 -11.58 2.99
CA LEU A 56 -13.71 -10.66 2.68
C LEU A 56 -13.79 -10.43 1.16
N ASN A 57 -15.01 -10.39 0.61
CA ASN A 57 -15.26 -10.17 -0.82
C ASN A 57 -16.17 -8.97 -1.11
N ASN A 58 -16.62 -8.27 -0.06
CA ASN A 58 -17.42 -7.07 -0.20
C ASN A 58 -16.52 -5.84 -0.02
N PHE A 59 -16.47 -4.97 -1.03
CA PHE A 59 -15.61 -3.80 -1.04
C PHE A 59 -15.90 -2.80 0.08
N ASP A 60 -17.18 -2.56 0.40
CA ASP A 60 -17.57 -1.67 1.51
C ASP A 60 -17.04 -2.22 2.85
N THR A 61 -17.08 -3.54 3.03
CA THR A 61 -16.54 -4.19 4.24
C THR A 61 -15.02 -4.06 4.32
N LEU A 62 -14.32 -4.22 3.20
CA LEU A 62 -12.87 -4.00 3.13
C LEU A 62 -12.50 -2.58 3.54
N GLN A 63 -13.25 -1.57 3.06
CA GLN A 63 -13.03 -0.18 3.41
C GLN A 63 -13.23 0.11 4.89
N VAL A 64 -14.28 -0.47 5.51
CA VAL A 64 -14.53 -0.35 6.94
C VAL A 64 -13.36 -0.93 7.76
N VAL A 65 -12.91 -2.14 7.41
CA VAL A 65 -11.79 -2.81 8.11
C VAL A 65 -10.51 -1.98 8.03
N VAL A 66 -10.13 -1.51 6.83
CA VAL A 66 -8.96 -0.64 6.66
C VAL A 66 -9.09 0.63 7.51
N LYS A 67 -10.27 1.25 7.50
CA LYS A 67 -10.52 2.46 8.29
C LYS A 67 -10.36 2.19 9.78
N GLU A 68 -10.93 1.12 10.30
CA GLU A 68 -10.84 0.74 11.72
C GLU A 68 -9.40 0.42 12.12
N ASP A 69 -8.67 -0.33 11.29
CA ASP A 69 -7.29 -0.71 11.56
C ASP A 69 -6.31 0.48 11.54
N LEU A 70 -6.61 1.53 10.77
CA LEU A 70 -5.77 2.71 10.65
C LEU A 70 -6.20 3.88 11.55
N THR A 71 -7.43 3.87 12.05
CA THR A 71 -7.96 4.95 12.89
C THR A 71 -7.09 5.14 14.13
N SER A 72 -6.74 6.39 14.40
CA SER A 72 -5.90 6.82 15.54
C SER A 72 -4.47 6.24 15.55
N LYS A 73 -4.01 5.61 14.46
CA LYS A 73 -2.63 5.12 14.33
C LYS A 73 -1.89 5.95 13.30
N ARG A 74 -0.62 6.22 13.58
CA ARG A 74 0.27 6.77 12.55
C ARG A 74 0.72 5.64 11.63
N PHE A 75 0.42 5.75 10.33
CA PHE A 75 0.75 4.73 9.34
C PHE A 75 1.47 5.32 8.12
N LEU A 76 2.21 4.47 7.41
CA LEU A 76 2.83 4.76 6.12
C LEU A 76 2.26 3.79 5.08
N LEU A 77 1.68 4.31 4.01
CA LEU A 77 1.24 3.54 2.86
C LEU A 77 2.08 3.93 1.64
N VAL A 78 2.79 2.96 1.08
CA VAL A 78 3.54 3.12 -0.17
C VAL A 78 2.78 2.40 -1.27
N LEU A 79 2.35 3.15 -2.27
CA LEU A 79 1.80 2.63 -3.53
C LEU A 79 2.92 2.73 -4.57
N ASP A 80 3.53 1.60 -4.89
CA ASP A 80 4.64 1.51 -5.83
C ASP A 80 4.15 1.16 -7.23
N ASP A 81 4.88 1.64 -8.23
CA ASP A 81 4.60 1.40 -9.65
C ASP A 81 3.17 1.76 -10.08
N VAL A 82 2.75 2.99 -9.72
CA VAL A 82 1.45 3.56 -10.11
C VAL A 82 1.57 4.22 -11.49
N TRP A 83 0.68 3.83 -12.40
CA TRP A 83 0.58 4.37 -13.75
C TRP A 83 -0.79 5.02 -13.93
N ASN A 84 -0.84 6.13 -14.70
CA ASN A 84 -2.09 6.77 -15.07
C ASN A 84 -2.47 6.29 -16.48
N GLU A 85 -3.59 5.59 -16.62
CA GLU A 85 -4.10 5.17 -17.92
C GLU A 85 -4.50 6.37 -18.82
N ASP A 86 -4.69 7.56 -18.23
CA ASP A 86 -5.08 8.80 -18.94
C ASP A 86 -3.97 9.44 -19.81
N SER A 87 -2.96 8.66 -20.22
CA SER A 87 -1.91 9.15 -21.13
C SER A 87 -2.24 8.91 -22.61
N LEU A 88 -3.35 8.25 -22.93
CA LEU A 88 -3.86 8.08 -24.29
C LEU A 88 -5.36 8.35 -24.30
N LYS A 89 -5.75 9.20 -25.26
CA LYS A 89 -7.13 9.57 -25.59
C LYS A 89 -8.08 8.38 -25.74
#